data_AF-A0A920JBN9-F1
#
_entry.id   AF-A0A920JBN9-F1
#
_cell.length_a   1.000
_cell.length_b   1.000
_cell.length_c   1.000
_cell.angle_alpha   90.00
_cell.angle_beta   90.00
_cell.angle_gamma   90.00
#
_symmetry.space_group_name_H-M   'P 1'
#
loop_
_entity.id
_entity.type
_entity.pdbx_description
1 polymer ?
#
loop_
_entity_poly.entity_id
_entity_poly.type
_entity_poly.pdbx_seq_one_letter_code
_entity_poly.pdbx_strand_id
1 'polypeptide(L)'
;MRIGVDLDGVVANFTKGWTELYEKEFGKKILEEEITEWGLSKPLTHFQEEIDFWKWAKDIDGSSIFRNLELYENAVDVLYELSKNGHEVVIISSKPWWSYMIL
;
A
#
# COMPACT_ATOMS: atom_id res chain seq x y z
N MET A 1 -20.02 -17.97 -2.55
CA MET A 1 -20.16 -16.54 -2.20
C MET A 1 -19.10 -15.74 -2.94
N ARG A 2 -19.35 -14.46 -3.22
CA ARG A 2 -18.34 -13.55 -3.79
C ARG A 2 -17.72 -12.70 -2.69
N ILE A 3 -16.40 -12.66 -2.63
CA ILE A 3 -15.62 -11.96 -1.59
C ILE A 3 -14.75 -10.90 -2.28
N GLY A 4 -15.04 -9.64 -2.00
CA GLY A 4 -14.15 -8.53 -2.37
C GLY A 4 -13.04 -8.40 -1.35
N VAL A 5 -11.79 -8.32 -1.81
CA VAL A 5 -10.61 -8.22 -0.96
C VAL A 5 -9.82 -6.98 -1.36
N ASP A 6 -9.56 -6.10 -0.40
CA ASP A 6 -8.69 -4.95 -0.63
C ASP A 6 -7.23 -5.40 -0.85
N LEU A 7 -6.45 -4.59 -1.56
CA LEU A 7 -5.04 -4.93 -1.85
C LEU A 7 -4.11 -4.29 -0.83
N ASP A 8 -4.11 -2.96 -0.76
CA ASP A 8 -3.11 -2.16 -0.06
C ASP A 8 -3.48 -2.05 1.42
N GLY A 9 -2.69 -2.65 2.30
CA GLY A 9 -3.00 -2.74 3.73
C GLY A 9 -3.78 -4.01 4.14
N VAL A 10 -4.10 -4.90 3.19
CA VAL A 10 -4.76 -6.19 3.45
C VAL A 10 -3.97 -7.38 2.89
N VAL A 11 -3.51 -7.28 1.64
CA VAL A 11 -2.68 -8.33 1.00
C VAL A 11 -1.26 -7.84 0.84
N ALA A 12 -1.08 -6.66 0.24
CA ALA A 12 0.21 -5.98 0.15
C ALA A 12 0.41 -5.12 1.39
N ASN A 13 1.57 -5.24 2.04
CA ASN A 13 1.95 -4.43 3.19
C ASN A 13 2.41 -3.04 2.75
N PHE A 14 1.45 -2.25 2.29
CA PHE A 14 1.65 -0.87 1.88
C PHE A 14 2.27 -0.05 3.01
N THR A 15 1.77 -0.21 4.24
CA THR A 15 2.25 0.51 5.44
C THR A 15 3.74 0.33 5.66
N LYS A 16 4.22 -0.92 5.67
CA LYS A 16 5.66 -1.19 5.80
C LYS A 16 6.43 -0.60 4.62
N GLY A 17 5.96 -0.84 3.39
CA GLY A 17 6.66 -0.38 2.19
C GLY A 17 6.89 1.14 2.15
N TRP A 18 5.86 1.94 2.45
CA TRP A 18 6.03 3.39 2.42
C TRP A 18 6.80 3.94 3.61
N THR A 19 6.65 3.36 4.81
CA THR A 19 7.38 3.81 6.00
C THR A 19 8.89 3.51 5.91
N GLU A 20 9.28 2.34 5.38
CA GLU A 20 10.69 1.99 5.18
C GLU A 20 11.36 2.88 4.12
N LEU A 21 10.66 3.18 3.02
CA LEU A 21 11.17 4.10 2.00
C LEU A 21 11.25 5.53 2.52
N TYR A 22 10.27 5.95 3.32
CA TYR A 22 10.28 7.25 3.97
C TYR A 22 11.45 7.38 4.96
N GLU A 23 11.72 6.35 5.77
CA GLU A 23 12.88 6.32 6.67
C GLU A 23 14.20 6.37 5.88
N LYS A 24 14.31 5.58 4.80
CA LYS A 24 15.50 5.55 3.95
C LYS A 24 15.81 6.92 3.33
N GLU A 25 14.79 7.64 2.86
CA GLU A 25 14.99 8.92 2.15
C GLU A 25 15.05 10.14 3.08
N PHE A 26 14.24 10.18 4.13
CA PHE A 26 14.09 11.36 4.98
C PHE A 26 14.68 11.17 6.38
N GLY A 27 15.19 9.98 6.71
CA GLY A 27 15.85 9.69 7.99
C GLY A 27 14.91 9.69 9.20
N LYS A 28 13.59 9.73 8.98
CA LYS A 28 12.58 9.65 10.06
C LYS A 28 11.89 8.30 10.00
N LYS A 29 12.09 7.52 11.05
CA LYS A 29 11.31 6.30 11.30
C LYS A 29 9.89 6.66 11.72
N ILE A 30 8.91 6.00 11.12
CA ILE A 30 7.50 6.07 11.49
C ILE A 30 7.10 4.67 11.93
N LEU A 31 6.66 4.53 13.18
CA LEU A 31 6.23 3.26 13.74
C LEU A 31 4.78 2.98 13.37
N GLU A 32 4.42 1.71 13.22
CA GLU A 32 3.06 1.31 12.83
C GLU A 32 2.02 1.77 13.86
N GLU A 33 2.38 1.75 15.15
CA GLU A 33 1.54 2.26 16.23
C GLU A 33 1.27 3.78 16.18
N GLU A 34 2.07 4.54 15.44
CA GLU A 34 1.84 5.98 15.23
C GLU A 34 0.78 6.24 14.14
N ILE A 35 0.49 5.24 13.30
CA ILE A 35 -0.44 5.34 12.18
C ILE A 35 -1.85 5.01 12.69
N THR A 36 -2.44 5.97 13.40
CA THR A 36 -3.76 5.81 14.03
C THR A 36 -4.92 6.31 13.16
N GLU A 37 -4.62 7.01 12.07
CA GLU A 37 -5.61 7.65 11.21
C GLU A 37 -5.28 7.39 9.73
N TRP A 38 -6.30 7.49 8.89
CA TRP A 38 -6.11 7.49 7.44
C TRP A 38 -5.49 8.81 7.00
N GLY A 39 -4.38 8.74 6.29
CA GLY A 39 -3.71 9.90 5.71
C GLY A 39 -2.20 9.71 5.60
N LEU A 40 -1.59 10.33 4.59
CA LEU A 40 -0.16 10.17 4.28
C LEU A 40 0.62 11.49 4.35
N SER A 41 -0.05 12.58 4.73
CA SER A 41 0.52 13.91 4.95
C SER A 41 0.91 14.11 6.43
N LYS A 42 1.23 15.37 6.79
CA LYS A 42 1.37 15.79 8.18
C LYS A 42 0.18 15.31 9.04
N PRO A 43 0.42 14.95 10.30
CA PRO A 43 1.69 15.11 11.04
C PRO A 43 2.69 13.96 10.87
N LEU A 44 2.27 12.84 10.28
CA LEU A 44 3.10 11.63 10.15
C LEU A 44 4.30 11.87 9.26
N THR A 45 4.09 12.51 8.12
CA THR A 45 5.14 12.86 7.15
C THR A 45 5.41 14.36 7.10
N HIS A 46 6.40 14.77 6.32
CA HIS A 46 6.70 16.18 6.05
C HIS A 46 5.81 16.80 4.97
N PHE A 47 5.06 15.97 4.22
CA PHE A 47 4.19 16.41 3.13
C PHE A 47 3.03 17.25 3.68
N GLN A 48 2.77 18.43 3.07
CA GLN A 48 1.66 19.29 3.52
C GLN A 48 0.30 18.70 3.13
N GLU A 49 0.23 18.19 1.90
CA GLU A 49 -0.98 17.64 1.31
C GLU A 49 -0.71 16.21 0.80
N GLU A 50 -1.74 15.38 0.72
CA GLU A 50 -1.60 14.01 0.19
C GLU A 50 -1.08 13.99 -1.25
N ILE A 51 -1.39 15.02 -2.05
CA ILE A 51 -0.88 15.13 -3.42
C ILE A 51 0.65 15.15 -3.45
N ASP A 52 1.31 15.74 -2.44
CA ASP A 52 2.76 15.81 -2.38
C ASP A 52 3.38 14.45 -2.05
N PHE A 53 2.75 13.70 -1.13
CA PHE A 53 3.09 12.30 -0.89
C PHE A 53 2.98 11.49 -2.19
N TRP A 54 1.88 11.65 -2.92
CA TRP A 54 1.64 10.87 -4.14
C TRP A 54 2.56 11.26 -5.31
N LYS A 55 3.03 12.51 -5.38
CA LYS A 55 4.07 12.92 -6.34
C LYS A 55 5.40 12.20 -6.04
N TRP A 56 5.77 12.13 -4.76
CA TRP A 56 6.95 11.40 -4.31
C TRP A 56 6.81 9.89 -4.58
N ALA A 57 5.71 9.30 -4.12
CA ALA A 57 5.43 7.86 -4.24
C ALA A 57 5.29 7.35 -5.69
N LYS A 58 5.11 8.25 -6.67
CA LYS A 58 5.04 7.92 -8.09
C LYS A 58 6.40 7.53 -8.67
N ASP A 59 7.48 8.15 -8.20
CA ASP A 59 8.81 8.06 -8.81
C ASP A 59 9.91 8.03 -7.73
N ILE A 60 10.08 6.85 -7.16
CA ILE A 60 11.14 6.49 -6.20
C ILE A 60 12.17 5.69 -6.99
N ASP A 61 13.30 6.31 -7.31
CA ASP A 61 14.38 5.72 -8.12
C ASP A 61 13.87 5.10 -9.44
N GLY A 62 12.95 5.77 -10.15
CA GLY A 62 12.39 5.30 -11.41
C GLY A 62 11.31 4.21 -11.27
N SER A 63 10.79 3.98 -10.06
CA SER A 63 9.72 3.02 -9.77
C SER A 63 8.64 3.62 -8.88
N SER A 64 7.41 3.14 -8.97
CA SER A 64 6.37 3.52 -8.03
C SER A 64 6.51 2.78 -6.70
N ILE A 65 5.96 3.37 -5.63
CA ILE A 65 5.87 2.78 -4.29
C ILE A 65 5.28 1.36 -4.28
N PHE A 66 4.42 1.04 -5.26
CA PHE A 66 3.69 -0.23 -5.33
C PHE A 66 4.51 -1.40 -5.91
N ARG A 67 5.67 -1.14 -6.52
CA ARG A 67 6.35 -2.15 -7.36
C ARG A 67 6.82 -3.40 -6.60
N ASN A 68 7.33 -3.22 -5.38
CA ASN A 68 7.99 -4.28 -4.61
C ASN A 68 7.47 -4.35 -3.17
N LEU A 69 6.17 -4.12 -2.96
CA LEU A 69 5.57 -4.25 -1.63
C LEU A 69 5.65 -5.71 -1.17
N GLU A 70 6.10 -5.90 0.06
CA GLU A 70 5.98 -7.20 0.72
C GLU A 70 4.51 -7.55 0.91
N LEU A 71 4.21 -8.85 0.99
CA LEU A 71 2.86 -9.31 1.29
C LEU A 71 2.72 -9.56 2.80
N TYR A 72 1.51 -9.37 3.32
CA TYR A 72 1.20 -9.85 4.67
C TYR A 72 1.36 -11.37 4.75
N GLU A 73 1.82 -11.84 5.90
CA GLU A 73 2.03 -13.26 6.15
C GLU A 73 0.76 -14.06 5.85
N ASN A 74 0.90 -15.14 5.10
CA ASN A 74 -0.18 -16.06 4.71
C ASN A 74 -1.31 -15.42 3.87
N ALA A 75 -1.25 -14.14 3.47
CA ALA A 75 -2.34 -13.48 2.76
C ALA A 75 -2.72 -14.24 1.47
N VAL A 76 -1.73 -14.62 0.67
CA VAL A 76 -1.94 -15.37 -0.58
C VAL A 76 -2.52 -16.75 -0.32
N ASP A 77 -2.01 -17.47 0.68
CA ASP A 77 -2.47 -18.82 1.01
C ASP A 77 -3.93 -18.81 1.45
N VAL A 78 -4.33 -17.83 2.28
CA VAL A 78 -5.73 -17.67 2.70
C VAL A 78 -6.65 -17.41 1.51
N LEU A 79 -6.24 -16.57 0.55
CA LEU A 79 -7.02 -16.33 -0.67
C LEU A 79 -7.16 -17.58 -1.53
N TYR A 80 -6.10 -18.39 -1.64
CA TYR A 80 -6.16 -19.67 -2.33
C TYR A 80 -7.09 -20.66 -1.63
N GLU A 81 -7.04 -20.77 -0.31
CA GLU A 81 -7.91 -21.67 0.44
C GLU A 81 -9.39 -21.23 0.34
N LEU A 82 -9.68 -19.93 0.37
CA LEU A 82 -11.03 -19.42 0.11
C LEU A 82 -11.51 -19.82 -1.30
N SER A 83 -10.65 -19.68 -2.31
CA SER A 83 -10.97 -20.09 -3.67
C SER A 83 -11.24 -21.60 -3.77
N LYS A 84 -10.38 -22.44 -3.18
CA LYS A 84 -10.56 -23.90 -3.14
C LYS A 84 -11.87 -24.33 -2.46
N ASN A 85 -12.31 -23.57 -1.45
CA ASN A 85 -13.57 -23.80 -0.75
C ASN A 85 -14.81 -23.32 -1.54
N GLY A 86 -14.66 -22.95 -2.81
CA GLY A 86 -15.77 -22.60 -3.70
C GLY A 86 -16.22 -21.14 -3.61
N HIS A 87 -15.39 -20.26 -3.03
CA HIS A 87 -15.63 -18.82 -3.04
C HIS A 87 -15.05 -18.17 -4.31
N GLU A 88 -15.76 -17.19 -4.86
CA GLU A 88 -15.20 -16.29 -5.88
C GLU A 88 -14.48 -15.15 -5.14
N VAL A 89 -13.15 -15.12 -5.23
CA VAL A 89 -12.31 -14.08 -4.62
C VAL A 89 -11.99 -13.04 -5.68
N VAL A 90 -12.30 -11.78 -5.41
CA VAL A 90 -12.04 -10.65 -6.32
C VAL A 90 -11.22 -9.61 -5.57
N ILE A 91 -10.05 -9.25 -6.12
CA ILE A 91 -9.28 -8.13 -5.60
C ILE A 91 -9.93 -6.82 -6.06
N ILE A 92 -10.23 -5.92 -5.12
CA ILE A 92 -10.81 -4.61 -5.34
C ILE A 92 -9.87 -3.58 -4.71
N SER A 93 -9.23 -2.74 -5.51
CA SER A 93 -8.26 -1.76 -5.02
C SER A 93 -8.52 -0.39 -5.65
N SER A 94 -8.31 0.64 -4.85
CA SER A 94 -8.29 2.03 -5.29
C SER A 94 -6.85 2.48 -5.47
N LYS A 95 -6.60 3.21 -6.56
CA LYS A 95 -5.27 3.55 -7.02
C LYS A 95 -5.17 5.06 -7.18
N PRO A 96 -4.02 5.70 -6.91
CA PRO A 96 -3.88 7.13 -7.15
C PRO A 96 -4.00 7.44 -8.65
N TRP A 97 -4.46 8.65 -8.98
CA TRP A 97 -4.84 9.05 -10.35
C TRP A 97 -3.78 8.75 -11.42
N TRP A 98 -2.50 8.79 -11.06
CA TRP A 98 -1.37 8.57 -11.97
C TRP A 98 -1.07 7.10 -12.25
N SER A 99 -1.58 6.18 -11.44
CA SER A 99 -1.27 4.74 -11.56
C SER A 99 -2.22 3.98 -12.49
N TYR A 100 -3.23 4.67 -13.05
CA TYR A 100 -4.13 4.13 -14.08
C TYR A 100 -3.58 4.26 -15.50
N MET A 101 -2.44 4.93 -15.71
CA MET A 101 -1.79 4.99 -17.03
C MET A 101 -0.93 3.76 -17.27
N ILE A 102 -1.56 2.73 -17.82
CA ILE A 102 -0.86 1.70 -18.61
C ILE A 102 -0.52 2.37 -19.94
N LEU A 103 0.76 2.64 -20.19
CA LEU A 103 1.28 2.80 -21.55
C LEU A 103 1.64 1.41 -22.10
#